data_AF-A0A957J794-F1
#
_entry.id   AF-A0A957J794-F1
#
_cell.length_a   1.000
_cell.length_b   1.000
_cell.length_c   1.000
_cell.angle_alpha   90.00
_cell.angle_beta   90.00
_cell.angle_gamma   90.00
#
_symmetry.space_group_name_H-M   'P 1'
#
loop_
_entity.id
_entity.type
_entity.pdbx_description
1 polymer ?
#
loop_
_entity_poly.entity_id
_entity_poly.type
_entity_poly.pdbx_seq_one_letter_code
_entity_poly.pdbx_strand_id
1 'polypeptide(L)'
;MAPNTNHNWTAADDAYLTDWHGRVPLSDIAAELGRTLEGVMARRLTLGLDMPHEWPTIYTSTQLARAFGIGNESARGLLRTSPKMMTFWRRKWRMTTTHDRRMPSDKFWRTNEPMQAIYRSRLHRWLRNPLNHWCVKRMARPLPSQELEEIVTYAERRWDDEWMTTAEAGQMVCVECDTVSNWILSGLLPSAVRYGNWYVLRNEVQKLVQEKGL
;
A
#
# COMPACT_ATOMS: atom_id res chain seq x y z
N MET A 1 -27.71 23.99 14.84
CA MET A 1 -27.19 25.15 15.61
C MET A 1 -26.40 26.03 14.66
N ALA A 2 -26.58 27.35 14.69
CA ALA A 2 -25.76 28.25 13.89
C ALA A 2 -24.32 28.27 14.43
N PRO A 3 -23.28 28.27 13.58
CA PRO A 3 -21.89 28.32 14.03
C PRO A 3 -21.61 29.65 14.75
N ASN A 4 -20.98 29.57 15.92
CA ASN A 4 -20.74 30.74 16.75
C ASN A 4 -19.44 31.44 16.29
N THR A 5 -19.58 32.55 15.57
CA THR A 5 -18.45 33.30 14.99
C THR A 5 -17.71 34.19 16.01
N ASN A 6 -18.26 34.37 17.21
CA ASN A 6 -17.75 35.31 18.23
C ASN A 6 -17.00 34.67 19.41
N HIS A 7 -16.77 33.35 19.39
CA HIS A 7 -16.04 32.70 20.47
C HIS A 7 -14.52 32.84 20.24
N ASN A 8 -13.72 33.22 21.23
CA ASN A 8 -12.25 33.21 21.12
C ASN A 8 -11.72 31.77 21.11
N TRP A 9 -10.62 31.48 20.41
CA TRP A 9 -10.00 30.16 20.45
C TRP A 9 -9.46 29.86 21.85
N THR A 10 -9.82 28.70 22.41
CA THR A 10 -9.32 28.24 23.70
C THR A 10 -8.21 27.22 23.53
N ALA A 11 -7.42 27.00 24.59
CA ALA A 11 -6.40 25.94 24.59
C ALA A 11 -7.00 24.54 24.39
N ALA A 12 -8.25 24.32 24.83
CA ALA A 12 -8.97 23.08 24.61
C ALA A 12 -9.35 22.88 23.14
N ASP A 13 -9.77 23.95 22.45
CA ASP A 13 -10.07 23.91 21.02
C ASP A 13 -8.81 23.59 20.20
N ASP A 14 -7.68 24.20 20.57
CA ASP A 14 -6.39 23.97 19.90
C ASP A 14 -5.89 22.54 20.12
N ALA A 15 -6.04 22.00 21.34
CA ALA A 15 -5.72 20.61 21.65
C ALA A 15 -6.60 19.65 20.85
N TYR A 16 -7.91 19.88 20.81
CA TYR A 16 -8.84 19.07 20.05
C TYR A 16 -8.52 19.09 18.55
N LEU A 17 -8.29 20.27 17.97
CA LEU A 17 -7.89 20.41 16.58
C LEU A 17 -6.58 19.66 16.32
N THR A 18 -5.59 19.78 17.19
CA THR A 18 -4.27 19.11 17.02
C THR A 18 -4.40 17.58 17.08
N ASP A 19 -5.18 17.05 18.01
CA ASP A 19 -5.32 15.61 18.22
C ASP A 19 -6.09 14.91 17.08
N TRP A 20 -7.10 15.59 16.54
CA TRP A 20 -8.01 15.03 15.54
C TRP A 20 -7.68 15.42 14.10
N HIS A 21 -6.88 16.47 13.90
CA HIS A 21 -6.45 16.91 12.57
C HIS A 21 -5.80 15.76 11.77
N GLY A 22 -6.30 15.54 10.56
CA GLY A 22 -5.87 14.46 9.67
C GLY A 22 -6.47 13.08 9.96
N ARG A 23 -7.16 12.88 11.10
CA ARG A 23 -7.85 11.62 11.45
C ARG A 23 -9.33 11.62 11.11
N VAL A 24 -9.94 12.80 11.14
CA VAL A 24 -11.35 13.03 10.77
C VAL A 24 -11.46 14.25 9.85
N PRO A 25 -12.57 14.42 9.12
CA PRO A 25 -12.79 15.61 8.29
C PRO A 25 -12.74 16.91 9.10
N LEU A 26 -12.17 17.97 8.51
CA LEU A 26 -12.20 19.30 9.12
C LEU A 26 -13.63 19.83 9.31
N SER A 27 -14.59 19.38 8.49
CA SER A 27 -16.01 19.71 8.67
C SER A 27 -16.58 19.14 9.96
N ASP A 28 -16.15 17.94 10.34
CA ASP A 28 -16.62 17.26 11.54
C ASP A 28 -15.98 17.90 12.78
N ILE A 29 -14.70 18.28 12.69
CA ILE A 29 -14.03 19.08 13.72
C ILE A 29 -14.73 20.44 13.88
N ALA A 30 -15.10 21.09 12.78
CA ALA A 30 -15.83 22.35 12.82
C ALA A 30 -17.19 22.19 13.49
N ALA A 31 -17.93 21.12 13.16
CA ALA A 31 -19.21 20.82 13.78
C ALA A 31 -19.07 20.58 15.29
N GLU A 32 -18.07 19.80 15.72
CA GLU A 32 -17.83 19.51 17.14
C GLU A 32 -17.46 20.77 17.94
N LEU A 33 -16.59 21.62 17.39
CA LEU A 33 -16.17 22.86 18.04
C LEU A 33 -17.22 23.99 17.91
N GLY A 34 -18.33 23.77 17.21
CA GLY A 34 -19.34 24.79 16.93
C GLY A 34 -18.82 25.95 16.08
N ARG A 35 -17.85 25.69 15.18
CA ARG A 35 -17.15 26.67 14.33
C ARG A 35 -17.49 26.51 12.85
N THR A 36 -17.11 27.50 12.05
CA THR A 36 -17.12 27.38 10.58
C THR A 36 -15.90 26.60 10.10
N LEU A 37 -16.03 25.94 8.95
CA LEU A 37 -14.93 25.21 8.31
C LEU A 37 -13.77 26.16 8.01
N GLU A 38 -14.05 27.36 7.51
CA GLU A 38 -13.06 28.39 7.22
C GLU A 38 -12.30 28.82 8.49
N GLY A 39 -13.01 28.94 9.61
CA GLY A 39 -12.41 29.29 10.90
C GLY A 39 -11.43 28.22 11.39
N VAL A 40 -11.81 26.94 11.27
CA VAL A 40 -10.93 25.81 11.60
C VAL A 40 -9.73 25.76 10.64
N MET A 41 -9.93 25.98 9.34
CA MET A 41 -8.84 26.02 8.35
C MET A 41 -7.85 27.14 8.62
N ALA A 42 -8.33 28.34 8.97
CA ALA A 42 -7.48 29.46 9.34
C ALA A 42 -6.71 29.17 10.63
N ARG A 43 -7.38 28.62 11.66
CA ARG A 43 -6.72 28.28 12.92
C ARG A 43 -5.65 27.21 12.76
N ARG A 44 -5.93 26.17 11.95
CA ARG A 44 -4.95 25.13 11.59
C ARG A 44 -3.66 25.74 11.05
N LEU A 45 -3.77 26.71 10.13
CA LEU A 45 -2.62 27.43 9.58
C LEU A 45 -1.88 28.24 10.66
N THR A 46 -2.61 28.92 11.55
CA THR A 46 -2.02 29.65 12.69
C THR A 46 -1.25 28.75 13.65
N LEU A 47 -1.74 27.53 13.88
CA LEU A 47 -1.08 26.53 14.73
C LEU A 47 0.09 25.80 14.03
N GLY A 48 0.35 26.09 12.75
CA GLY A 48 1.41 25.42 11.99
C GLY A 48 1.13 23.93 11.75
N LEU A 49 -0.13 23.51 11.74
CA LEU A 49 -0.51 22.12 11.49
C LEU A 49 -0.52 21.87 9.98
N ASP A 50 0.54 21.26 9.44
CA ASP A 50 0.64 20.88 8.01
C ASP A 50 -0.48 19.94 7.57
N MET A 51 -0.84 19.95 6.29
CA MET A 51 -1.84 19.02 5.76
C MET A 51 -1.29 17.59 5.74
N PRO A 52 -2.11 16.54 5.85
CA PRO A 52 -1.59 15.17 5.87
C PRO A 52 -0.71 14.79 4.67
N HIS A 53 -1.01 15.32 3.47
CA HIS A 53 -0.18 15.06 2.28
C HIS A 53 1.21 15.73 2.31
N GLU A 54 1.43 16.64 3.25
CA GLU A 54 2.69 17.34 3.51
C GLU A 54 3.45 16.70 4.69
N TRP A 55 2.81 15.80 5.47
CA TRP A 55 3.46 15.16 6.62
C TRP A 55 4.66 14.31 6.19
N PRO A 56 5.87 14.57 6.73
CA PRO A 56 7.07 13.84 6.32
C PRO A 56 7.01 12.36 6.74
N THR A 57 6.20 12.02 7.74
CA THR A 57 6.09 10.67 8.31
C THR A 57 5.18 9.74 7.53
N ILE A 58 4.48 10.20 6.49
CA ILE A 58 3.60 9.36 5.67
C ILE A 58 3.96 9.42 4.19
N TYR A 59 3.54 8.40 3.46
CA TYR A 59 3.48 8.40 2.00
C TYR A 59 2.03 8.37 1.56
N THR A 60 1.58 9.43 0.90
CA THR A 60 0.31 9.45 0.14
C THR A 60 0.39 8.56 -1.09
N SER A 61 -0.75 8.23 -1.69
CA SER A 61 -0.78 7.52 -2.98
C SER A 61 0.06 8.21 -4.05
N THR A 62 0.09 9.55 -4.05
CA THR A 62 0.86 10.34 -5.02
C THR A 62 2.36 10.28 -4.74
N GLN A 63 2.75 10.38 -3.48
CA GLN A 63 4.15 10.23 -3.09
C GLN A 63 4.64 8.80 -3.34
N LEU A 64 3.81 7.78 -3.09
CA LEU A 64 4.12 6.40 -3.46
C LEU A 64 4.23 6.22 -4.97
N ALA A 65 3.30 6.78 -5.75
CA ALA A 65 3.35 6.72 -7.20
C ALA A 65 4.70 7.23 -7.74
N ARG A 66 5.13 8.40 -7.24
CA ARG A 66 6.44 8.96 -7.55
C ARG A 66 7.58 8.10 -7.03
N ALA A 67 7.52 7.65 -5.78
CA ALA A 67 8.56 6.87 -5.13
C ALA A 67 8.74 5.46 -5.70
N PHE A 68 7.74 4.96 -6.44
CA PHE A 68 7.75 3.65 -7.10
C PHE A 68 7.81 3.75 -8.63
N GLY A 69 7.78 4.95 -9.21
CA GLY A 69 7.72 5.12 -10.68
C GLY A 69 6.43 4.57 -11.32
N ILE A 70 5.34 4.48 -10.56
CA ILE A 70 4.06 3.93 -11.03
C ILE A 70 2.99 5.01 -11.19
N GLY A 71 1.93 4.70 -11.93
CA GLY A 71 0.75 5.56 -12.01
C GLY A 71 0.03 5.71 -10.66
N ASN A 72 -0.61 6.86 -10.43
CA ASN A 72 -1.38 7.13 -9.21
C ASN A 72 -2.47 6.08 -8.93
N GLU A 73 -3.13 5.54 -9.96
CA GLU A 73 -4.15 4.49 -9.75
C GLU A 73 -3.53 3.14 -9.37
N SER A 74 -2.30 2.85 -9.82
CA SER A 74 -1.54 1.67 -9.37
C SER A 74 -1.08 1.83 -7.92
N ALA A 75 -0.62 3.02 -7.53
CA ALA A 75 -0.27 3.32 -6.14
C ALA A 75 -1.50 3.30 -5.23
N ARG A 76 -2.63 3.83 -5.69
CA ARG A 76 -3.92 3.62 -5.04
C ARG A 76 -4.29 2.15 -5.05
N GLY A 77 -4.01 1.35 -6.07
CA GLY A 77 -4.24 -0.09 -6.07
C GLY A 77 -3.46 -0.84 -4.98
N LEU A 78 -2.24 -0.36 -4.68
CA LEU A 78 -1.39 -0.89 -3.59
C LEU A 78 -1.93 -0.50 -2.21
N LEU A 79 -2.44 0.73 -2.04
CA LEU A 79 -3.01 1.25 -0.79
C LEU A 79 -4.48 0.84 -0.58
N ARG A 80 -5.29 1.02 -1.62
CA ARG A 80 -6.67 0.57 -1.89
C ARG A 80 -6.55 -0.70 -2.69
N THR A 81 -6.57 -1.86 -2.05
CA THR A 81 -6.94 -3.07 -2.78
C THR A 81 -8.27 -2.80 -3.50
N SER A 82 -8.29 -2.64 -4.83
CA SER A 82 -9.54 -2.43 -5.56
C SER A 82 -10.35 -3.72 -5.40
N PRO A 83 -11.50 -3.69 -4.70
CA PRO A 83 -12.33 -4.87 -4.55
C PRO A 83 -12.77 -5.40 -5.92
N LYS A 84 -12.87 -4.56 -6.95
CA LYS A 84 -13.43 -4.93 -8.26
C LYS A 84 -12.63 -6.03 -8.98
N MET A 85 -11.30 -5.99 -8.95
CA MET A 85 -10.50 -7.07 -9.54
C MET A 85 -10.68 -8.36 -8.71
N MET A 86 -10.55 -8.25 -7.39
CA MET A 86 -10.72 -9.37 -6.45
C MET A 86 -12.11 -10.01 -6.47
N THR A 87 -13.19 -9.24 -6.67
CA THR A 87 -14.56 -9.73 -6.82
C THR A 87 -14.73 -10.50 -8.13
N PHE A 88 -14.09 -10.03 -9.21
CA PHE A 88 -14.03 -10.76 -10.47
C PHE A 88 -13.28 -12.10 -10.31
N TRP A 89 -12.12 -12.11 -9.65
CA TRP A 89 -11.33 -13.34 -9.42
C TRP A 89 -11.98 -14.30 -8.41
N ARG A 90 -12.65 -13.79 -7.36
CA ARG A 90 -13.46 -14.59 -6.42
C ARG A 90 -14.59 -15.33 -7.14
N ARG A 91 -15.30 -14.61 -8.01
CA ARG A 91 -16.46 -15.15 -8.76
C ARG A 91 -16.03 -16.14 -9.83
N LYS A 92 -14.85 -15.94 -10.44
CA LYS A 92 -14.33 -16.82 -11.49
C LYS A 92 -13.58 -18.05 -10.96
N TRP A 93 -12.93 -18.00 -9.80
CA TRP A 93 -11.97 -19.05 -9.37
C TRP A 93 -12.10 -19.56 -7.91
N ARG A 94 -13.20 -19.26 -7.20
CA ARG A 94 -13.54 -19.86 -5.89
C ARG A 94 -12.42 -19.83 -4.82
N MET A 95 -11.56 -18.81 -4.81
CA MET A 95 -10.51 -18.66 -3.80
C MET A 95 -11.10 -18.24 -2.43
N THR A 96 -10.69 -18.92 -1.34
CA THR A 96 -11.34 -18.83 -0.02
C THR A 96 -10.61 -17.98 1.03
N THR A 97 -9.29 -17.80 0.98
CA THR A 97 -8.58 -17.16 2.11
C THR A 97 -8.38 -15.65 1.97
N THR A 98 -9.03 -14.96 2.89
CA THR A 98 -8.94 -13.54 3.19
C THR A 98 -8.15 -13.43 4.51
N HIS A 99 -7.21 -12.48 4.67
CA HIS A 99 -7.04 -11.62 5.86
C HIS A 99 -5.63 -11.07 6.14
N ASP A 100 -4.52 -11.62 5.62
CA ASP A 100 -3.18 -11.22 6.11
C ASP A 100 -2.26 -10.51 5.08
N ARG A 101 -2.85 -9.89 4.04
CA ARG A 101 -2.18 -9.74 2.72
C ARG A 101 -2.23 -8.32 2.15
N ARG A 102 -1.78 -7.30 2.89
CA ARG A 102 -2.03 -5.87 2.54
C ARG A 102 -0.81 -4.99 2.82
N MET A 103 -0.51 -4.06 1.92
CA MET A 103 0.28 -2.88 2.32
C MET A 103 -0.59 -2.08 3.30
N PRO A 104 -0.12 -1.80 4.54
CA PRO A 104 -0.99 -1.20 5.55
C PRO A 104 -1.32 0.23 5.13
N SER A 105 -2.59 0.51 4.83
CA SER A 105 -3.06 1.86 4.56
C SER A 105 -3.92 2.35 5.71
N ASP A 106 -3.70 3.59 6.09
CA ASP A 106 -4.52 4.31 7.04
C ASP A 106 -5.37 5.33 6.27
N LYS A 107 -6.59 5.57 6.74
CA LYS A 107 -7.45 6.62 6.21
C LYS A 107 -7.06 7.93 6.89
N PHE A 108 -6.64 8.90 6.09
CA PHE A 108 -6.41 10.27 6.54
C PHE A 108 -7.39 11.21 5.86
N TRP A 109 -7.53 12.42 6.38
CA TRP A 109 -8.43 13.43 5.82
C TRP A 109 -7.67 14.70 5.51
N ARG A 110 -7.73 15.14 4.24
CA ARG A 110 -7.11 16.41 3.83
C ARG A 110 -7.94 17.58 4.37
N THR A 111 -9.12 17.79 3.78
CA THR A 111 -10.12 18.75 4.26
C THR A 111 -11.38 17.97 4.59
N ASN A 112 -12.14 17.60 3.57
CA ASN A 112 -13.27 16.67 3.66
C ASN A 112 -13.13 15.52 2.64
N GLU A 113 -11.93 15.36 2.09
CA GLU A 113 -11.62 14.32 1.13
C GLU A 113 -10.81 13.22 1.85
N PRO A 114 -11.31 11.97 1.85
CA PRO A 114 -10.57 10.87 2.40
C PRO A 114 -9.37 10.60 1.49
N MET A 115 -8.21 10.54 2.11
CA MET A 115 -6.95 10.23 1.47
C MET A 115 -6.43 8.91 2.02
N GLN A 116 -5.80 8.13 1.14
CA GLN A 116 -5.05 6.97 1.55
C GLN A 116 -3.58 7.31 1.64
N ALA A 117 -3.00 6.95 2.78
CA ALA A 117 -1.57 7.03 2.98
C ALA A 117 -1.10 5.89 3.89
N ILE A 118 0.21 5.71 3.95
CA ILE A 118 0.89 4.75 4.82
C ILE A 118 1.98 5.48 5.59
N TYR A 119 2.11 5.21 6.89
CA TYR A 119 3.26 5.69 7.66
C TYR A 119 4.58 5.14 7.08
N ARG A 120 5.61 5.99 6.95
CA ARG A 120 6.95 5.58 6.47
C ARG A 120 7.47 4.34 7.20
N SER A 121 7.38 4.32 8.52
CA SER A 121 7.83 3.20 9.36
C SER A 121 7.13 1.88 9.02
N ARG A 122 5.82 1.93 8.71
CA ARG A 122 5.04 0.76 8.27
C ARG A 122 5.44 0.33 6.86
N LEU A 123 5.66 1.27 5.95
CA LEU A 123 6.18 0.98 4.61
C LEU A 123 7.55 0.29 4.69
N HIS A 124 8.48 0.82 5.50
CA HIS A 124 9.81 0.26 5.66
C HIS A 124 9.75 -1.14 6.25
N ARG A 125 8.94 -1.35 7.30
CA ARG A 125 8.72 -2.69 7.87
C ARG A 125 8.16 -3.66 6.84
N TRP A 126 7.23 -3.20 6.01
CA TRP A 126 6.64 -4.00 4.94
C TRP A 126 7.68 -4.37 3.87
N LEU A 127 8.51 -3.41 3.44
CA LEU A 127 9.60 -3.63 2.48
C LEU A 127 10.75 -4.48 3.04
N ARG A 128 10.90 -4.59 4.36
CA ARG A 128 11.90 -5.51 4.94
C ARG A 128 11.55 -6.99 4.80
N ASN A 129 10.30 -7.32 4.42
CA ASN A 129 9.90 -8.70 4.16
C ASN A 129 10.03 -9.00 2.66
N PRO A 130 10.97 -9.86 2.25
CA PRO A 130 11.21 -10.18 0.83
C PRO A 130 10.01 -10.82 0.11
N LEU A 131 9.10 -11.46 0.85
CA LEU A 131 7.86 -11.99 0.29
C LEU A 131 6.92 -10.89 -0.26
N ASN A 132 7.18 -9.63 0.04
CA ASN A 132 6.46 -8.50 -0.52
C ASN A 132 7.10 -7.93 -1.79
N HIS A 133 8.32 -8.36 -2.14
CA HIS A 133 9.12 -7.76 -3.22
C HIS A 133 8.65 -8.11 -4.63
N TRP A 134 7.73 -9.06 -4.80
CA TRP A 134 7.10 -9.33 -6.10
C TRP A 134 6.50 -8.06 -6.73
N CYS A 135 5.97 -7.14 -5.92
CA CYS A 135 5.45 -5.89 -6.44
C CYS A 135 6.58 -4.96 -6.90
N VAL A 136 7.73 -4.96 -6.21
CA VAL A 136 8.91 -4.15 -6.54
C VAL A 136 9.52 -4.64 -7.85
N LYS A 137 9.69 -5.95 -8.01
CA LYS A 137 10.11 -6.59 -9.27
C LYS A 137 9.18 -6.25 -10.43
N ARG A 138 7.86 -6.23 -10.20
CA ARG A 138 6.86 -5.82 -11.20
C ARG A 138 7.03 -4.38 -11.69
N MET A 139 7.61 -3.50 -10.89
CA MET A 139 7.73 -2.07 -11.19
C MET A 139 8.97 -1.70 -12.03
N ALA A 140 9.78 -2.68 -12.46
CA ALA A 140 10.84 -2.57 -13.48
C ALA A 140 11.82 -1.36 -13.32
N ARG A 141 12.73 -1.45 -12.34
CA ARG A 141 13.99 -0.67 -12.13
C ARG A 141 13.91 0.86 -11.94
N PRO A 142 14.95 1.43 -11.29
CA PRO A 142 15.21 1.38 -9.85
C PRO A 142 14.17 2.21 -9.08
N LEU A 143 14.03 1.96 -7.77
CA LEU A 143 13.14 2.79 -6.94
C LEU A 143 13.65 4.23 -6.95
N PRO A 144 12.83 5.24 -7.31
CA PRO A 144 13.25 6.64 -7.32
C PRO A 144 13.76 7.17 -5.97
N SER A 145 13.47 6.47 -4.87
CA SER A 145 13.99 6.79 -3.55
C SER A 145 15.13 5.85 -3.18
N GLN A 146 16.33 6.42 -3.02
CA GLN A 146 17.53 5.72 -2.54
C GLN A 146 17.26 4.98 -1.22
N GLU A 147 16.53 5.62 -0.29
CA GLU A 147 16.13 5.02 1.00
C GLU A 147 15.36 3.70 0.81
N LEU A 148 14.39 3.66 -0.12
CA LEU A 148 13.61 2.45 -0.36
C LEU A 148 14.44 1.38 -1.08
N GLU A 149 15.31 1.78 -2.00
CA GLU A 149 16.24 0.90 -2.70
C GLU A 149 17.19 0.20 -1.74
N GLU A 150 17.75 0.93 -0.77
CA GLU A 150 18.62 0.37 0.26
C GLU A 150 17.90 -0.66 1.13
N ILE A 151 16.64 -0.40 1.51
CA ILE A 151 15.83 -1.35 2.30
C ILE A 151 15.57 -2.64 1.52
N VAL A 152 15.16 -2.53 0.25
CA VAL A 152 14.88 -3.68 -0.61
C VAL A 152 16.16 -4.48 -0.84
N THR A 153 17.24 -3.82 -1.25
CA THR A 153 18.55 -4.45 -1.47
C THR A 153 19.06 -5.17 -0.22
N TYR A 154 18.93 -4.54 0.95
CA TYR A 154 19.33 -5.15 2.21
C TYR A 154 18.53 -6.42 2.54
N ALA A 155 17.22 -6.40 2.27
CA ALA A 155 16.34 -7.53 2.50
C ALA A 155 16.57 -8.66 1.49
N GLU A 156 16.78 -8.35 0.20
CA GLU A 156 17.12 -9.31 -0.84
C GLU A 156 18.46 -10.01 -0.56
N ARG A 157 19.50 -9.29 -0.10
CA ARG A 157 20.80 -9.90 0.26
C ARG A 157 20.73 -10.93 1.37
N ARG A 158 19.72 -10.85 2.25
CA ARG A 158 19.51 -11.81 3.34
C ARG A 158 18.55 -12.93 2.97
N TRP A 159 17.92 -12.82 1.81
CA TRP A 159 16.92 -13.76 1.36
C TRP A 159 17.56 -14.80 0.45
N ASP A 160 17.40 -16.06 0.80
CA ASP A 160 17.94 -17.21 0.06
C ASP A 160 16.95 -17.73 -1.01
N ASP A 161 16.18 -16.82 -1.61
CA ASP A 161 15.18 -17.12 -2.63
C ASP A 161 14.96 -15.88 -3.50
N GLU A 162 14.21 -16.04 -4.59
CA GLU A 162 13.96 -14.97 -5.54
C GLU A 162 12.57 -15.05 -6.15
N TRP A 163 11.94 -13.88 -6.34
CA TRP A 163 10.76 -13.76 -7.19
C TRP A 163 11.15 -13.76 -8.67
N MET A 164 10.58 -14.71 -9.41
CA MET A 164 10.73 -14.89 -10.84
C MET A 164 9.40 -14.60 -11.56
N THR A 165 9.48 -14.06 -12.77
CA THR A 165 8.35 -14.02 -13.70
C THR A 165 8.00 -15.44 -14.17
N THR A 166 6.79 -15.63 -14.71
CA THR A 166 6.40 -16.92 -15.33
C THR A 166 7.32 -17.31 -16.49
N ALA A 167 7.87 -16.33 -17.22
CA ALA A 167 8.83 -16.56 -18.30
C ALA A 167 10.18 -17.03 -17.76
N GLU A 168 10.76 -16.35 -16.76
CA GLU A 168 12.02 -16.75 -16.13
C GLU A 168 11.88 -18.14 -15.48
N ALA A 169 10.76 -18.40 -14.80
CA ALA A 169 10.49 -19.70 -14.20
C ALA A 169 10.35 -20.81 -15.26
N GLY A 170 9.70 -20.50 -16.38
CA GLY A 170 9.58 -21.42 -17.51
C GLY A 170 10.95 -21.77 -18.10
N GLN A 171 11.80 -20.76 -18.29
CA GLN A 171 13.19 -20.95 -18.74
C GLN A 171 14.01 -21.82 -17.77
N MET A 172 13.86 -21.61 -16.46
CA MET A 172 14.59 -22.38 -15.45
C MET A 172 14.32 -23.89 -15.52
N VAL A 173 13.10 -24.26 -15.93
CA VAL A 173 12.62 -25.65 -15.92
C VAL A 173 12.29 -26.16 -17.32
N CYS A 174 12.75 -25.45 -18.35
CA CYS A 174 12.56 -25.79 -19.76
C CYS A 174 11.09 -26.02 -20.18
N VAL A 175 10.14 -25.24 -19.65
CA VAL A 175 8.73 -25.26 -20.05
C VAL A 175 8.25 -23.90 -20.54
N GLU A 176 7.20 -23.90 -21.36
CA GLU A 176 6.54 -22.67 -21.79
C GLU A 176 5.93 -21.89 -20.61
N CYS A 177 5.91 -20.55 -20.71
CA CYS A 177 5.39 -19.68 -19.66
C CYS A 177 3.90 -19.92 -19.36
N ASP A 178 3.14 -20.40 -20.33
CA ASP A 178 1.74 -20.83 -20.17
C ASP A 178 1.60 -22.04 -19.25
N THR A 179 2.58 -22.95 -19.26
CA THR A 179 2.63 -24.10 -18.35
C THR A 179 2.78 -23.64 -16.91
N VAL A 180 3.69 -22.70 -16.65
CA VAL A 180 3.85 -22.08 -15.33
C VAL A 180 2.58 -21.34 -14.92
N SER A 181 1.93 -20.65 -15.84
CA SER A 181 0.66 -19.97 -15.60
C SER A 181 -0.44 -20.96 -15.18
N ASN A 182 -0.48 -22.14 -15.81
CA ASN A 182 -1.39 -23.22 -15.43
C ASN A 182 -1.05 -23.81 -14.06
N TRP A 183 0.22 -23.90 -13.66
CA TRP A 183 0.60 -24.31 -12.29
C TRP A 183 0.07 -23.34 -11.25
N ILE A 184 0.13 -22.03 -11.50
CA ILE A 184 -0.45 -21.00 -10.64
C ILE A 184 -1.97 -21.19 -10.55
N LEU A 185 -2.65 -21.30 -11.69
CA LEU A 185 -4.11 -21.49 -11.74
C LEU A 185 -4.57 -22.77 -11.04
N SER A 186 -3.75 -23.82 -11.08
CA SER A 186 -4.01 -25.11 -10.46
C SER A 186 -3.68 -25.16 -8.95
N GLY A 187 -3.11 -24.10 -8.38
CA GLY A 187 -2.75 -24.06 -6.97
C GLY A 187 -1.40 -24.71 -6.63
N LEU A 188 -0.61 -25.13 -7.62
CA LEU A 188 0.66 -25.83 -7.42
C LEU A 188 1.80 -24.93 -6.95
N LEU A 189 1.66 -23.61 -7.16
CA LEU A 189 2.61 -22.59 -6.70
C LEU A 189 1.94 -21.73 -5.63
N PRO A 190 2.00 -22.15 -4.36
CA PRO A 190 1.20 -21.57 -3.30
C PRO A 190 1.55 -20.11 -3.01
N SER A 191 2.78 -19.65 -3.23
CA SER A 191 3.10 -18.23 -3.07
C SER A 191 2.43 -17.38 -4.13
N ALA A 192 2.51 -17.74 -5.42
CA ALA A 192 1.83 -17.00 -6.48
C ALA A 192 0.31 -16.92 -6.25
N VAL A 193 -0.30 -18.03 -5.83
CA VAL A 193 -1.73 -18.12 -5.47
C VAL A 193 -2.05 -17.27 -4.24
N ARG A 194 -1.21 -17.36 -3.19
CA ARG A 194 -1.36 -16.60 -1.94
C ARG A 194 -1.41 -15.11 -2.22
N TYR A 195 -0.51 -14.62 -3.07
CA TYR A 195 -0.36 -13.20 -3.38
C TYR A 195 -1.20 -12.74 -4.58
N GLY A 196 -1.84 -13.65 -5.31
CA GLY A 196 -2.67 -13.34 -6.47
C GLY A 196 -1.89 -12.63 -7.57
N ASN A 197 -0.63 -13.03 -7.78
CA ASN A 197 0.28 -12.41 -8.73
C ASN A 197 0.79 -13.46 -9.74
N TRP A 198 1.48 -12.98 -10.78
CA TRP A 198 2.13 -13.82 -11.80
C TRP A 198 3.64 -13.95 -11.57
N TYR A 199 4.05 -13.86 -10.31
CA TYR A 199 5.43 -14.07 -9.87
C TYR A 199 5.48 -15.31 -9.01
N VAL A 200 6.55 -16.06 -9.12
CA VAL A 200 6.73 -17.34 -8.45
C VAL A 200 8.05 -17.34 -7.72
N LEU A 201 8.14 -18.05 -6.59
CA LEU A 201 9.39 -18.22 -5.89
C LEU A 201 10.25 -19.27 -6.60
N ARG A 202 11.54 -18.98 -6.78
CA ARG A 202 12.50 -19.91 -7.37
C ARG A 202 12.48 -21.26 -6.67
N ASN A 203 12.54 -21.26 -5.34
CA ASN A 203 12.55 -22.49 -4.55
C ASN A 203 11.24 -23.30 -4.67
N GLU A 204 10.09 -22.62 -4.78
CA GLU A 204 8.79 -23.31 -4.99
C GLU A 204 8.76 -24.03 -6.34
N VAL A 205 9.25 -23.38 -7.39
CA VAL A 205 9.31 -23.98 -8.72
C VAL A 205 10.27 -25.17 -8.74
N GLN A 206 11.47 -25.04 -8.15
CA GLN A 206 12.42 -26.15 -8.05
C GLN A 206 11.85 -27.35 -7.30
N LYS A 207 11.17 -27.09 -6.18
CA LYS A 207 10.51 -28.14 -5.39
C LYS A 207 9.41 -28.85 -6.18
N LEU A 208 8.59 -28.09 -6.92
CA LEU A 208 7.53 -28.67 -7.76
C LEU A 208 8.11 -29.60 -8.83
N VAL A 209 9.20 -29.20 -9.47
CA VAL A 209 9.90 -30.02 -10.48
C VAL A 209 10.44 -31.31 -9.86
N GLN A 210 11.10 -31.21 -8.70
CA GLN A 210 11.60 -32.37 -7.96
C GLN A 210 10.49 -33.35 -7.58
N GLU A 211 9.33 -32.85 -7.13
CA GLU A 211 8.18 -33.68 -6.73
C GLU A 211 7.44 -34.31 -7.91
N LYS A 212 7.44 -33.66 -9.08
CA LYS A 212 6.70 -34.11 -10.26
C LYS A 212 7.56 -34.87 -11.28
N GLY A 213 8.88 -34.87 -11.12
CA GLY A 213 9.82 -35.50 -12.05
C GLY A 213 9.83 -34.82 -13.43
N LEU A 214 9.70 -33.49 -13.43
CA LEU A 214 9.77 -32.66 -14.63
C LEU A 214 11.21 -32.26 -14.96
#